data_AF-A0A3C1PAN3-F1
#
_entry.id   AF-A0A3C1PAN3-F1
#
_cell.length_a   1.000
_cell.length_b   1.000
_cell.length_c   1.000
_cell.angle_alpha   90.00
_cell.angle_beta   90.00
_cell.angle_gamma   90.00
#
_symmetry.space_group_name_H-M   'P 1'
#
loop_
_entity.id
_entity.type
_entity.pdbx_description
1 polymer ?
#
loop_
_entity_poly.entity_id
_entity_poly.type
_entity_poly.pdbx_seq_one_letter_code
_entity_poly.pdbx_strand_id
1 'polypeptide(L)'
;MAHTIPNRCINCGDCAPQCPTGAVKLENGEFWIDPTLCNDCEGDAPKPECVIACPINLSPMPLKAKKGRCKTTQSPMPSPSLFSNGKTAPFASAIAIWEACNVLSQGKSLPWKTDHEGKLYYKRQVNGGRASISFRLTKSLDFASPALPKPTETPQTGGAGGAGGAEAVRASSLAEYHPKPKTHYPKP
;
A
#
# COMPACT_ATOMS: atom_id res chain seq x y z
N MET A 1 -1.77 21.50 -18.74
CA MET A 1 -2.21 20.63 -17.61
C MET A 1 -2.73 19.29 -18.15
N ALA A 2 -2.77 18.22 -17.34
CA ALA A 2 -3.33 16.93 -17.79
C ALA A 2 -4.87 16.94 -17.82
N HIS A 3 -5.47 16.12 -18.70
CA HIS A 3 -6.92 15.91 -18.80
C HIS A 3 -7.35 14.54 -18.30
N THR A 4 -8.65 14.34 -18.09
CA THR A 4 -9.25 13.06 -17.72
C THR A 4 -10.56 12.82 -18.48
N ILE A 5 -10.84 11.55 -18.76
CA ILE A 5 -12.06 11.13 -19.46
C ILE A 5 -13.20 11.02 -18.43
N PRO A 6 -14.37 11.65 -18.67
CA PRO A 6 -15.51 11.52 -17.76
C PRO A 6 -16.16 10.13 -17.84
N ASN A 7 -16.81 9.70 -16.76
CA ASN A 7 -17.50 8.40 -16.64
C ASN A 7 -18.65 8.15 -17.65
N ARG A 8 -18.93 9.10 -18.54
CA ARG A 8 -19.97 9.00 -19.59
C ARG A 8 -19.36 8.90 -20.98
N CYS A 9 -18.10 8.49 -21.07
CA CYS A 9 -17.49 8.12 -22.34
C CYS A 9 -18.27 6.97 -22.98
N ILE A 10 -18.46 7.03 -24.30
CA ILE A 10 -19.11 5.97 -25.09
C ILE A 10 -18.10 5.10 -25.84
N ASN A 11 -16.81 5.28 -25.57
CA ASN A 11 -15.73 4.48 -26.14
C ASN A 11 -15.69 4.47 -27.69
N CYS A 12 -16.07 5.58 -28.34
CA CYS A 12 -16.03 5.71 -29.81
C CYS A 12 -14.61 5.60 -30.39
N GLY A 13 -13.59 6.00 -29.63
CA GLY A 13 -12.17 5.88 -30.02
C GLY A 13 -11.61 7.02 -30.87
N ASP A 14 -12.42 8.02 -31.22
CA ASP A 14 -11.99 9.13 -32.09
C ASP A 14 -10.85 9.98 -31.51
N CYS A 15 -10.77 10.08 -30.17
CA CYS A 15 -9.77 10.90 -29.49
C CYS A 15 -8.39 10.25 -29.39
N ALA A 16 -8.27 8.92 -29.52
CA ALA A 16 -7.01 8.21 -29.39
C ALA A 16 -5.99 8.53 -30.50
N PRO A 17 -6.35 8.48 -31.80
CA PRO A 17 -5.40 8.81 -32.88
C PRO A 17 -5.08 10.30 -32.98
N GLN A 18 -5.87 11.17 -32.33
CA GLN A 18 -5.69 12.62 -32.31
C GLN A 18 -4.80 13.09 -31.14
N CYS A 19 -4.16 12.19 -30.40
CA CYS A 19 -3.31 12.58 -29.29
C CYS A 19 -1.83 12.59 -29.73
N PRO A 20 -1.17 13.75 -29.85
CA PRO A 20 0.21 13.82 -30.36
C PRO A 20 1.21 13.10 -29.44
N THR A 21 0.97 13.13 -28.13
CA THR A 21 1.82 12.44 -27.13
C THR A 21 1.41 11.00 -26.84
N GLY A 22 0.35 10.49 -27.49
CA GLY A 22 -0.17 9.15 -27.22
C GLY A 22 -0.66 8.94 -25.78
N ALA A 23 -1.12 10.02 -25.12
CA ALA A 23 -1.58 9.97 -23.73
C ALA A 23 -2.94 9.24 -23.57
N VAL A 24 -3.78 9.18 -24.61
CA VAL A 24 -5.06 8.48 -24.59
C VAL A 24 -4.84 6.98 -24.82
N LYS A 25 -5.20 6.14 -23.84
CA LYS A 25 -4.99 4.69 -23.86
C LYS A 25 -6.30 3.94 -23.61
N LEU A 26 -6.41 2.73 -24.14
CA LEU A 26 -7.52 1.81 -23.89
C LEU A 26 -7.11 0.78 -22.84
N GLU A 27 -7.83 0.71 -21.72
CA GLU A 27 -7.59 -0.27 -20.67
C GLU A 27 -8.92 -0.87 -20.20
N ASN A 28 -9.04 -2.19 -20.15
CA ASN A 28 -10.26 -2.89 -19.75
C ASN A 28 -11.53 -2.48 -20.54
N GLY A 29 -11.36 -2.06 -21.80
CA GLY A 29 -12.46 -1.57 -22.63
C GLY A 29 -12.87 -0.12 -22.35
N GLU A 30 -12.21 0.56 -21.40
CA GLU A 30 -12.43 1.97 -21.09
C GLU A 30 -11.26 2.84 -21.57
N PHE A 31 -11.54 3.98 -22.19
CA PHE A 31 -10.48 4.94 -22.52
C PHE A 31 -10.10 5.75 -21.27
N TRP A 32 -8.81 5.91 -21.06
CA TRP A 32 -8.25 6.77 -20.02
C TRP A 32 -7.11 7.63 -20.58
N ILE A 33 -6.78 8.72 -19.89
CA ILE A 33 -5.68 9.62 -20.25
C ILE A 33 -4.57 9.45 -19.22
N ASP A 34 -3.37 9.13 -19.69
CA ASP A 34 -2.17 9.05 -18.88
C ASP A 34 -1.69 10.46 -18.49
N PRO A 35 -1.77 10.86 -17.21
CA PRO A 35 -1.41 12.21 -16.80
C PRO A 35 0.10 12.46 -16.88
N THR A 36 0.92 11.42 -17.02
CA THR A 36 2.38 11.55 -17.17
C THR A 36 2.79 11.90 -18.60
N LEU A 37 1.93 11.61 -19.58
CA LEU A 37 2.16 11.90 -21.00
C LEU A 37 1.33 13.09 -21.50
N CYS A 38 0.24 13.42 -20.82
CA CYS A 38 -0.65 14.51 -21.23
C CYS A 38 -0.03 15.88 -20.93
N ASN A 39 0.35 16.60 -21.98
CA ASN A 39 0.92 17.95 -21.94
C ASN A 39 -0.09 19.04 -22.36
N ASP A 40 -1.40 18.77 -22.36
CA ASP A 40 -2.42 19.73 -22.86
C ASP A 40 -2.32 20.03 -24.38
N CYS A 41 -1.61 19.20 -25.14
CA CYS A 41 -1.21 19.49 -26.54
C CYS A 41 -0.34 20.76 -26.67
N GLU A 42 0.36 21.16 -25.62
CA GLU A 42 1.27 22.31 -25.63
C GLU A 42 2.42 22.09 -26.63
N GLY A 43 2.53 22.98 -27.62
CA GLY A 43 3.52 22.90 -28.70
C GLY A 43 3.00 22.23 -29.99
N ASP A 44 1.91 21.46 -29.90
CA ASP A 44 1.31 20.77 -31.05
C ASP A 44 0.04 21.48 -31.55
N ALA A 45 -0.83 21.91 -30.65
CA ALA A 45 -2.11 22.54 -30.98
C ALA A 45 -2.52 23.64 -29.97
N PRO A 46 -3.26 24.68 -30.39
CA PRO A 46 -3.71 25.75 -29.49
C PRO A 46 -4.80 25.30 -28.51
N LYS A 47 -5.44 24.15 -28.76
CA LYS A 47 -6.48 23.56 -27.92
C LYS A 47 -6.34 22.04 -27.96
N PRO A 48 -6.67 21.31 -26.88
CA PRO A 48 -6.55 19.86 -26.85
C PRO A 48 -7.37 19.18 -27.95
N GLU A 49 -6.70 18.42 -28.81
CA GLU A 49 -7.34 17.74 -29.93
C GLU A 49 -8.36 16.69 -29.45
N CYS A 50 -8.09 16.02 -28.32
CA CYS A 50 -9.02 15.08 -27.70
C CYS A 50 -10.34 15.72 -27.25
N VAL A 51 -10.36 17.05 -27.00
CA VAL A 51 -11.57 17.81 -26.69
C VAL A 51 -12.33 18.19 -27.95
N ILE A 52 -11.63 18.43 -29.05
CA ILE A 52 -12.21 18.79 -30.36
C ILE A 52 -12.79 17.55 -31.04
N ALA A 53 -12.08 16.42 -30.98
CA ALA A 53 -12.46 15.17 -31.62
C ALA A 53 -13.60 14.43 -30.91
N CYS A 54 -13.97 14.82 -29.68
CA CYS A 54 -15.01 14.13 -28.93
C CYS A 54 -16.41 14.42 -29.51
N PRO A 55 -17.15 13.41 -30.01
CA PRO A 55 -18.45 13.62 -30.66
C PRO A 55 -19.59 13.89 -29.67
N ILE A 56 -19.35 13.67 -28.38
CA ILE A 56 -20.34 13.91 -27.31
C ILE A 56 -20.02 15.21 -26.59
N ASN A 57 -21.05 15.91 -26.10
CA ASN A 57 -20.92 17.14 -25.29
C ASN A 57 -20.25 16.93 -23.91
N LEU A 58 -19.61 15.77 -23.68
CA LEU A 58 -18.84 15.43 -22.49
C LEU A 58 -17.39 15.14 -22.89
N SER A 59 -16.72 16.18 -23.36
CA SER A 59 -15.31 16.14 -23.73
C SER A 59 -14.41 15.89 -22.50
N PRO A 60 -13.17 15.40 -22.73
CA PRO A 60 -12.16 15.33 -21.69
C PRO A 60 -12.03 16.69 -20.97
N MET A 61 -11.94 16.64 -19.64
CA MET A 61 -11.87 17.83 -18.80
C MET A 61 -10.54 17.89 -18.05
N PRO A 62 -10.07 19.08 -17.64
CA PRO A 62 -8.84 19.20 -16.86
C PRO A 62 -8.88 18.32 -15.61
N LEU A 63 -7.83 17.54 -15.42
CA LEU A 63 -7.68 16.66 -14.26
C LEU A 63 -7.56 17.52 -13.00
N LYS A 64 -8.65 17.59 -12.23
CA LYS A 64 -8.62 18.25 -10.92
C LYS A 64 -7.89 17.36 -9.93
N ALA A 65 -6.75 17.83 -9.44
CA ALA A 65 -6.08 17.21 -8.31
C ALA A 65 -7.08 17.07 -7.16
N LYS A 66 -7.39 15.83 -6.76
CA LYS A 66 -8.27 15.61 -5.62
C LYS A 66 -7.54 16.12 -4.38
N LYS A 67 -8.08 17.19 -3.77
CA LYS A 67 -7.55 17.75 -2.51
C LYS A 67 -7.63 16.65 -1.44
N GLY A 68 -6.48 16.06 -1.09
CA GLY A 68 -6.41 14.95 -0.14
C GLY A 68 -5.26 13.98 -0.40
N ARG A 69 -5.03 13.08 0.56
CA ARG A 69 -3.96 12.07 0.57
C ARG A 69 -3.88 11.36 -0.79
N CYS A 70 -2.74 11.48 -1.48
CA CYS A 70 -2.48 10.82 -2.76
C CYS A 70 -2.87 9.34 -2.65
N LYS A 71 -3.80 8.90 -3.51
CA LYS A 71 -4.00 7.48 -3.72
C LYS A 71 -2.74 6.98 -4.43
N THR A 72 -1.94 6.23 -3.67
CA THR A 72 -0.67 5.62 -4.04
C THR A 72 -0.74 4.99 -5.42
N THR A 73 -0.26 5.72 -6.44
CA THR A 73 0.39 5.10 -7.60
C THR A 73 1.47 4.20 -7.03
N GLN A 74 1.49 2.92 -7.39
CA GLN A 74 2.53 2.00 -6.93
C GLN A 74 3.88 2.55 -7.41
N SER A 75 4.66 3.10 -6.49
CA SER A 75 6.05 3.48 -6.81
C SER A 75 6.86 2.18 -6.99
N PRO A 76 7.71 2.10 -8.03
CA PRO A 76 8.62 0.97 -8.18
C PRO A 76 9.53 0.87 -6.95
N MET A 77 9.79 -0.38 -6.54
CA MET A 77 10.47 -0.73 -5.30
C MET A 77 11.86 -0.08 -5.19
N PRO A 78 12.14 0.73 -4.15
CA PRO A 78 13.50 1.24 -3.91
C PRO A 78 14.47 0.14 -3.47
N SER A 79 13.96 -0.92 -2.83
CA SER A 79 14.78 -1.96 -2.20
C SER A 79 14.02 -3.29 -2.05
N PRO A 80 13.95 -4.11 -3.12
CA PRO A 80 13.26 -5.41 -3.11
C PRO A 80 13.80 -6.37 -2.04
N SER A 81 15.08 -6.27 -1.70
CA SER A 81 15.76 -7.10 -0.71
C SER A 81 15.32 -6.87 0.74
N LEU A 82 14.61 -5.77 1.02
CA LEU A 82 14.06 -5.50 2.36
C LEU A 82 12.78 -6.29 2.66
N PHE A 83 12.16 -6.89 1.64
CA PHE A 83 10.91 -7.62 1.77
C PHE A 83 11.15 -9.10 1.47
N SER A 84 11.22 -9.93 2.50
CA SER A 84 11.49 -11.37 2.38
C SER A 84 10.48 -12.13 1.52
N ASN A 85 9.26 -11.59 1.39
CA ASN A 85 8.19 -12.13 0.55
C ASN A 85 8.16 -11.54 -0.87
N GLY A 86 9.07 -10.61 -1.20
CA GLY A 86 9.11 -9.87 -2.47
C GLY A 86 7.87 -9.01 -2.73
N LYS A 87 7.01 -8.79 -1.74
CA LYS A 87 5.70 -8.15 -1.88
C LYS A 87 5.57 -6.97 -0.94
N THR A 88 5.29 -5.80 -1.49
CA THR A 88 4.93 -4.61 -0.72
C THR A 88 3.40 -4.47 -0.67
N ALA A 89 2.85 -4.38 0.53
CA ALA A 89 1.46 -3.99 0.72
C ALA A 89 1.45 -2.52 1.17
N PRO A 90 0.64 -1.64 0.57
CA PRO A 90 0.54 -0.27 1.05
C PRO A 90 -0.04 -0.28 2.46
N PHE A 91 0.73 0.22 3.43
CA PHE A 91 0.28 0.44 4.79
C PHE A 91 0.66 1.86 5.22
N ALA A 92 -0.11 2.44 6.14
CA ALA A 92 0.25 3.73 6.71
C ALA A 92 1.46 3.53 7.63
N SER A 93 2.62 4.09 7.27
CA SER A 93 3.85 4.02 8.07
C SER A 93 3.66 4.47 9.51
N ALA A 94 2.76 5.44 9.74
CA ALA A 94 2.37 5.90 11.07
C ALA A 94 1.86 4.77 11.98
N ILE A 95 1.26 3.70 11.45
CA ILE A 95 0.82 2.55 12.26
C ILE A 95 2.04 1.82 12.82
N ALA A 96 3.06 1.54 12.01
CA ALA A 96 4.26 0.87 12.50
C ALA A 96 5.01 1.72 13.53
N ILE A 97 5.10 3.03 13.30
CA ILE A 97 5.73 3.97 14.24
C ILE A 97 4.95 4.02 15.56
N TRP A 98 3.62 4.16 15.49
CA TRP A 98 2.77 4.19 16.68
C TRP A 98 2.91 2.90 17.50
N GLU A 99 2.87 1.73 16.83
CA GLU A 99 2.99 0.44 17.54
C GLU A 99 4.38 0.28 18.16
N ALA A 100 5.44 0.72 17.48
CA ALA A 100 6.79 0.71 18.04
C ALA A 100 6.87 1.59 19.30
N CYS A 101 6.32 2.81 19.26
CA CYS A 101 6.22 3.67 20.44
C CYS A 101 5.41 3.00 21.56
N ASN A 102 4.33 2.29 21.21
CA ASN A 102 3.53 1.55 22.18
C ASN A 102 4.36 0.43 22.85
N VAL A 103 5.13 -0.32 22.07
CA VAL A 103 6.05 -1.35 22.58
C VAL A 103 7.10 -0.77 23.53
N LEU A 104 7.70 0.37 23.16
CA LEU A 104 8.73 1.02 23.96
C LEU A 104 8.18 1.66 25.24
N SER A 105 6.98 2.23 25.20
CA SER A 105 6.36 2.92 26.34
C SER A 105 5.69 1.94 27.32
N GLN A 106 5.00 0.93 26.81
CA GLN A 106 4.27 -0.04 27.64
C GLN A 106 5.15 -1.22 28.06
N GLY A 107 6.20 -1.54 27.28
CA GLY A 107 7.23 -2.51 27.65
C GLY A 107 6.63 -3.81 28.19
N LYS A 108 6.86 -4.08 29.48
CA LYS A 108 6.46 -5.32 30.18
C LYS A 108 4.96 -5.55 30.30
N SER A 109 4.12 -4.53 30.15
CA SER A 109 2.65 -4.68 30.29
C SER A 109 1.97 -5.22 29.03
N LEU A 110 2.69 -5.30 27.91
CA LEU A 110 2.16 -5.90 26.69
C LEU A 110 2.04 -7.42 26.79
N PRO A 111 1.09 -8.04 26.08
CA PRO A 111 0.93 -9.49 26.03
C PRO A 111 2.04 -10.13 25.17
N TRP A 112 3.25 -10.21 25.73
CA TRP A 112 4.38 -10.86 25.09
C TRP A 112 4.12 -12.36 24.96
N LYS A 113 4.56 -12.91 23.83
CA LYS A 113 4.58 -14.35 23.58
C LYS A 113 6.02 -14.76 23.37
N THR A 114 6.31 -16.02 23.70
CA THR A 114 7.63 -16.61 23.48
C THR A 114 7.50 -17.59 22.32
N ASP A 115 8.40 -17.51 21.35
CA ASP A 115 8.50 -18.53 20.30
C ASP A 115 9.25 -19.77 20.80
N HIS A 116 9.31 -20.80 19.97
CA HIS A 116 10.04 -22.04 20.23
C HIS A 116 11.56 -21.85 20.42
N GLU A 117 12.10 -20.70 20.01
CA GLU A 117 13.52 -20.33 20.17
C GLU A 117 13.77 -19.53 21.46
N GLY A 118 12.74 -19.33 22.30
CA GLY A 118 12.85 -18.56 23.53
C GLY A 118 12.86 -17.04 23.31
N LYS A 119 12.58 -16.55 22.09
CA LYS A 119 12.57 -15.12 21.77
C LYS A 119 11.19 -14.53 22.05
N LEU A 120 11.20 -13.38 22.73
CA LEU A 120 9.98 -12.64 23.01
C LEU A 120 9.50 -11.88 21.77
N TYR A 121 8.23 -12.05 21.45
CA TYR A 121 7.57 -11.32 20.39
C TYR A 121 6.21 -10.78 20.82
N TYR A 122 5.87 -9.61 20.31
CA TYR A 122 4.56 -8.99 20.42
C TYR A 122 3.93 -8.95 19.03
N LYS A 123 2.67 -9.38 18.91
CA LYS A 123 1.95 -9.38 17.62
C LYS A 123 0.56 -8.80 17.80
N ARG A 124 0.19 -7.87 16.92
CA ARG A 124 -1.14 -7.24 16.90
C ARG A 124 -1.74 -7.31 15.49
N GLN A 125 -3.05 -7.53 15.44
CA GLN A 125 -3.82 -7.42 14.21
C GLN A 125 -4.11 -5.95 13.90
N VAL A 126 -3.95 -5.55 12.64
CA VAL A 126 -4.23 -4.21 12.13
C VAL A 126 -5.20 -4.29 10.94
N ASN A 127 -5.81 -3.16 10.58
CA ASN A 127 -6.73 -3.07 9.45
C ASN A 127 -7.93 -4.04 9.54
N GLY A 128 -8.49 -4.20 10.75
CA GLY A 128 -9.66 -5.06 11.00
C GLY A 128 -9.36 -6.56 10.91
N GLY A 129 -8.14 -7.00 11.26
CA GLY A 129 -7.76 -8.42 11.22
C GLY A 129 -7.21 -8.90 9.88
N ARG A 130 -7.07 -8.00 8.90
CA ARG A 130 -6.54 -8.36 7.57
C ARG A 130 -5.02 -8.46 7.55
N ALA A 131 -4.33 -7.74 8.43
CA ALA A 131 -2.88 -7.72 8.49
C ALA A 131 -2.40 -7.84 9.94
N SER A 132 -1.15 -8.24 10.15
CA SER A 132 -0.56 -8.26 11.48
C SER A 132 0.81 -7.61 11.50
N ILE A 133 1.10 -6.87 12.57
CA ILE A 133 2.43 -6.33 12.85
C ILE A 133 3.01 -7.14 13.99
N SER A 134 4.26 -7.60 13.83
CA SER A 134 5.00 -8.32 14.86
C SER A 134 6.32 -7.64 15.16
N PHE A 135 6.60 -7.45 16.44
CA PHE A 135 7.88 -6.96 16.96
C PHE A 135 8.56 -8.10 17.71
N ARG A 136 9.86 -8.29 17.47
CA ARG A 136 10.69 -9.23 18.23
C ARG A 136 11.77 -8.49 18.98
N LEU A 137 12.06 -8.95 20.18
CA LEU A 137 13.20 -8.49 20.96
C LEU A 137 14.38 -9.41 20.70
N THR A 138 15.46 -8.86 20.14
CA THR A 138 16.72 -9.57 19.93
C THR A 138 17.79 -8.94 20.83
N LYS A 139 18.45 -9.76 21.65
CA LYS A 139 19.56 -9.30 22.51
C LYS A 139 20.89 -9.20 21.75
N SER A 140 21.01 -9.85 20.60
CA SER A 140 22.18 -9.80 19.74
C SER A 140 21.85 -9.08 18.43
N LEU A 141 22.76 -8.20 17.99
CA LEU A 141 22.71 -7.50 16.70
C LEU A 141 23.34 -8.35 15.58
N ASP A 142 23.11 -9.67 15.61
CA ASP A 142 23.54 -10.52 14.50
C ASP A 142 22.61 -10.25 13.30
N PHE A 143 23.18 -9.68 12.24
CA PHE A 143 22.51 -9.35 10.98
C PHE A 143 22.04 -10.58 10.18
N ALA A 144 22.13 -11.78 10.75
CA ALA A 144 21.59 -12.99 10.15
C ALA A 144 20.07 -12.87 10.10
N SER A 145 19.53 -12.62 8.90
CA SER A 145 18.09 -12.52 8.64
C SER A 145 17.39 -13.75 9.21
N PRO A 146 16.55 -13.62 10.26
CA PRO A 146 15.96 -14.78 10.91
C PRO A 146 14.95 -15.46 9.98
N ALA A 147 15.09 -16.76 9.80
CA ALA A 147 14.10 -17.58 9.14
C ALA A 147 12.75 -17.48 9.90
N LEU A 148 11.68 -17.34 9.14
CA LEU A 148 10.37 -17.04 9.69
C LEU A 148 9.70 -18.29 10.30
N PRO A 149 9.06 -18.18 11.48
CA PRO A 149 8.25 -19.24 12.03
C PRO A 149 7.03 -19.46 11.13
N LYS A 150 6.81 -20.72 10.77
CA LYS A 150 5.64 -21.14 9.99
C LYS A 150 4.35 -20.79 10.75
N PRO A 151 3.26 -20.45 10.03
CA PRO A 151 1.99 -20.13 10.66
C PRO A 151 1.42 -21.39 11.32
N THR A 152 1.52 -21.47 12.64
CA THR A 152 0.85 -22.50 13.46
C THR A 152 -0.42 -21.91 14.08
N GLU A 153 -1.49 -22.67 14.00
CA GLU A 153 -2.85 -22.35 14.44
C GLU A 153 -2.97 -22.19 15.97
N THR A 154 -3.99 -21.45 16.41
CA THR A 154 -4.44 -21.11 17.78
C THR A 154 -4.47 -22.32 18.75
N PRO A 155 -4.21 -22.18 20.07
CA PRO A 155 -5.28 -21.85 21.05
C PRO A 155 -4.82 -21.04 22.29
N GLN A 156 -5.74 -20.94 23.26
CA GLN A 156 -5.93 -19.99 24.36
C GLN A 156 -5.00 -20.13 25.59
N THR A 157 -5.03 -19.09 26.43
CA THR A 157 -4.93 -19.05 27.92
C THR A 157 -3.66 -19.45 28.68
N GLY A 158 -3.31 -18.64 29.68
CA GLY A 158 -2.48 -19.01 30.84
C GLY A 158 -1.42 -17.98 31.20
N GLY A 159 -1.37 -17.53 32.46
CA GLY A 159 -0.59 -16.37 32.93
C GLY A 159 0.68 -16.68 33.75
N ALA A 160 1.17 -15.61 34.41
CA ALA A 160 2.30 -15.49 35.36
C ALA A 160 3.71 -15.64 34.75
N GLY A 161 4.75 -14.86 35.07
CA GLY A 161 5.00 -13.74 35.99
C GLY A 161 6.54 -13.60 36.17
N GLY A 162 7.05 -12.37 36.37
CA GLY A 162 8.31 -12.13 37.12
C GLY A 162 9.57 -11.63 36.38
N ALA A 163 10.07 -10.47 36.85
CA ALA A 163 11.45 -9.91 36.91
C ALA A 163 12.33 -9.88 35.62
N GLY A 164 13.10 -8.86 35.26
CA GLY A 164 13.70 -7.68 35.90
C GLY A 164 14.54 -6.95 34.82
N GLY A 165 15.19 -5.83 35.16
CA GLY A 165 16.19 -5.17 34.31
C GLY A 165 15.63 -4.27 33.20
N ALA A 166 15.92 -2.97 33.31
CA ALA A 166 15.74 -1.98 32.25
C ALA A 166 17.05 -1.88 31.47
N GLU A 167 17.01 -1.89 30.14
CA GLU A 167 17.91 -1.07 29.29
C GLU A 167 17.51 -1.14 27.82
N ALA A 168 17.97 -0.12 27.08
CA ALA A 168 17.42 0.40 25.82
C ALA A 168 17.11 -0.65 24.74
N VAL A 169 15.90 -0.57 24.16
CA VAL A 169 15.45 -1.42 23.06
C VAL A 169 15.14 -0.54 21.86
N ARG A 170 15.71 -0.86 20.69
CA ARG A 170 15.34 -0.27 19.40
C ARG A 170 14.56 -1.30 18.59
N ALA A 171 13.34 -0.94 18.18
CA ALA A 171 12.39 -1.84 17.53
C ALA A 171 12.69 -2.00 16.02
N SER A 172 12.93 -3.23 15.57
CA SER A 172 12.86 -3.58 14.14
C SER A 172 11.46 -4.09 13.81
N SER A 173 10.78 -3.38 12.91
CA SER A 173 9.41 -3.64 12.47
C SER A 173 9.42 -4.61 11.28
N LEU A 174 8.98 -5.85 11.46
CA LEU A 174 8.60 -6.73 10.34
C LEU A 174 7.09 -6.96 10.38
N ALA A 175 6.39 -6.37 9.42
CA ALA A 175 4.95 -6.52 9.22
C ALA A 175 4.71 -7.47 8.05
N GLU A 176 4.10 -8.63 8.31
CA GLU A 176 3.74 -9.61 7.29
C GLU A 176 2.22 -9.72 7.10
N TYR A 177 1.81 -9.80 5.84
CA TYR A 177 0.42 -9.84 5.37
C TYR A 177 0.17 -11.10 4.54
N HIS A 178 -0.83 -11.88 4.93
CA HIS A 178 -1.35 -13.03 4.16
C HIS A 178 -2.79 -12.76 3.73
N PRO A 179 -3.07 -12.39 2.46
CA PRO A 179 -4.43 -12.22 1.97
C PRO A 179 -5.11 -13.56 1.65
N LYS A 180 -6.36 -13.75 2.10
CA LYS A 180 -7.28 -14.76 1.54
C LYS A 180 -7.98 -14.21 0.28
N PRO A 181 -8.40 -15.09 -0.66
CA PRO A 181 -9.02 -14.68 -1.93
C PRO A 181 -10.35 -13.94 -1.70
N LYS A 182 -10.56 -12.87 -2.47
CA LYS A 182 -11.72 -11.99 -2.39
C LYS A 182 -12.95 -12.70 -2.96
N THR A 183 -13.99 -12.87 -2.14
CA THR A 183 -15.33 -13.18 -2.64
C THR A 183 -15.95 -11.93 -3.25
N HIS A 184 -16.42 -12.07 -4.49
CA HIS A 184 -17.14 -11.06 -5.25
C HIS A 184 -18.51 -10.82 -4.60
N TYR A 185 -18.80 -9.59 -4.19
CA TYR A 185 -20.17 -9.17 -3.89
C TYR A 185 -20.71 -8.36 -5.07
N PRO A 186 -21.97 -8.60 -5.50
CA PRO A 186 -22.60 -7.86 -6.58
C PRO A 186 -22.96 -6.45 -6.11
N LYS A 187 -22.79 -5.46 -6.98
CA LYS A 187 -23.19 -4.07 -6.74
C LYS A 187 -24.70 -3.90 -6.99
N PRO A 188 -25.38 -3.02 -6.23
CA PRO A 188 -26.79 -2.69 -6.41
C PRO A 188 -27.05 -1.92 -7.72
#